data_AF-A0A7X8UK64-F1
#
_entry.id   AF-A0A7X8UK64-F1
#
_cell.length_a   1.000
_cell.length_b   1.000
_cell.length_c   1.000
_cell.angle_alpha   90.00
_cell.angle_beta   90.00
_cell.angle_gamma   90.00
#
_symmetry.space_group_name_H-M   'P 1'
#
loop_
_entity.id
_entity.type
_entity.pdbx_description
1 polymer ?
#
loop_
_entity_poly.entity_id
_entity_poly.type
_entity_poly.pdbx_seq_one_letter_code
_entity_poly.pdbx_strand_id
1 'polypeptide(L)'
;MTAEIISWGALGAAPHSQAGGCEPPGRRTPHIRVNAQLREIDAGLWEWLTSEEARARYPEEYEAREQDVTGHPFPGGESFRDLRRRVIPAFMRIVEEGGENVLVVAHLGVNRVLLSEFLGLPLEEIFSIKRSYAQMDLLVASELSDGRHRIEVMPTL
;
A
#
# COMPACT_ATOMS: atom_id res chain seq x y z
N MET A 1 -2.80 10.35 9.46
CA MET A 1 -2.10 10.74 8.19
C MET A 1 -2.89 10.23 6.99
N THR A 2 -2.99 10.98 5.89
CA THR A 2 -3.81 10.64 4.70
C THR A 2 -3.03 9.75 3.71
N ALA A 3 -3.72 8.84 3.02
CA ALA A 3 -3.19 8.13 1.87
C ALA A 3 -3.91 8.58 0.61
N GLU A 4 -3.16 8.72 -0.47
CA GLU A 4 -3.62 9.35 -1.71
C GLU A 4 -3.43 8.36 -2.86
N ILE A 5 -4.47 8.18 -3.67
CA ILE A 5 -4.39 7.41 -4.91
C ILE A 5 -4.31 8.44 -6.04
N ILE A 6 -3.28 8.30 -6.87
CA ILE A 6 -3.03 9.15 -8.02
C ILE A 6 -3.16 8.27 -9.26
N SER A 7 -4.25 8.41 -10.01
CA SER A 7 -4.43 7.66 -11.26
C SER A 7 -4.08 8.53 -12.46
N TRP A 8 -3.39 7.94 -13.44
CA TRP A 8 -3.17 8.51 -14.76
C TRP A 8 -3.97 7.67 -15.76
N GLY A 9 -4.95 8.28 -16.43
CA GLY A 9 -5.58 7.63 -17.58
C GLY A 9 -4.53 7.44 -18.67
N ALA A 10 -4.41 6.19 -19.16
CA ALA A 10 -3.66 5.73 -20.33
C ALA A 10 -2.62 6.70 -20.90
N LEU A 11 -1.33 6.35 -20.80
CA LEU A 11 -0.35 6.81 -21.77
C LEU A 11 -0.79 6.18 -23.09
N GLY A 12 -1.62 6.89 -23.86
CA GLY A 12 -1.95 6.48 -25.21
C GLY A 12 -0.63 6.32 -25.96
N ALA A 13 -0.18 5.07 -26.11
CA ALA A 13 0.81 4.73 -27.10
C ALA A 13 0.12 5.03 -28.43
N ALA A 14 0.45 6.19 -29.02
CA ALA A 14 0.02 6.49 -30.37
C ALA A 14 0.49 5.31 -31.25
N PRO A 15 -0.41 4.64 -32.00
CA PRO A 15 0.01 3.62 -32.93
C PRO A 15 0.97 4.26 -33.93
N HIS A 16 2.04 3.53 -34.26
CA HIS A 16 3.09 3.96 -35.16
C HIS A 16 2.55 4.66 -36.43
N SER A 17 2.52 5.98 -36.43
CA SER A 17 2.40 6.79 -37.64
C SER A 17 3.64 7.69 -37.70
N GLN A 18 4.53 7.36 -38.63
CA GLN A 18 5.60 8.27 -39.03
C GLN A 18 4.98 9.54 -39.59
N ALA A 19 5.08 10.67 -38.87
CA ALA A 19 5.23 12.01 -39.41
C ALA A 19 5.20 13.06 -38.28
N GLY A 20 6.31 13.81 -38.17
CA GLY A 20 6.35 15.23 -37.81
C GLY A 20 5.62 15.71 -36.54
N GLY A 21 6.39 15.96 -35.48
CA GLY A 21 5.99 16.83 -34.37
C GLY A 21 6.18 16.18 -33.01
N CYS A 22 7.27 16.53 -32.32
CA CYS A 22 7.39 16.25 -30.89
C CYS A 22 6.52 17.29 -30.15
N GLU A 23 5.21 17.08 -30.14
CA GLU A 23 4.35 17.76 -29.19
C GLU A 23 4.71 17.23 -27.80
N PRO A 24 5.09 18.09 -26.82
CA PRO A 24 5.29 17.61 -25.46
C PRO A 24 3.99 16.93 -25.01
N PRO A 25 4.04 15.73 -24.41
CA PRO A 25 2.85 15.02 -23.99
C PRO A 25 2.00 15.99 -23.16
N GLY A 26 0.82 16.32 -23.66
CA GLY A 26 -0.09 17.28 -23.02
C GLY A 26 -0.24 16.89 -21.56
N ARG A 27 0.17 17.78 -20.65
CA ARG A 27 0.19 17.53 -19.21
C ARG A 27 -1.25 17.37 -18.71
N ARG A 28 -1.80 16.17 -18.78
CA ARG A 28 -3.09 15.85 -18.17
C ARG A 28 -2.93 15.98 -16.67
N THR A 29 -3.85 16.69 -16.03
CA THR A 29 -3.94 16.72 -14.57
C THR A 29 -4.29 15.31 -14.07
N PRO A 30 -3.52 14.75 -13.12
CA PRO A 30 -3.85 13.45 -12.57
C PRO A 30 -5.20 13.51 -11.84
N HIS A 31 -5.96 12.42 -11.92
CA HIS A 31 -7.16 12.27 -11.10
C HIS A 31 -6.73 11.73 -9.74
N ILE A 32 -6.81 12.59 -8.72
CA ILE A 32 -6.44 12.25 -7.35
C ILE A 32 -7.69 11.84 -6.59
N ARG A 33 -7.67 10.65 -5.97
CA ARG A 33 -8.73 10.12 -5.11
C ARG A 33 -8.16 9.79 -3.76
N VAL A 34 -8.75 10.32 -2.70
CA VAL A 34 -8.37 9.97 -1.32
C VAL A 34 -9.11 8.69 -0.92
N ASN A 35 -8.39 7.72 -0.37
CA ASN A 35 -8.97 6.48 0.13
C ASN A 35 -8.66 6.29 1.62
N ALA A 36 -9.69 6.44 2.45
CA ALA A 36 -9.57 6.29 3.89
C ALA A 36 -9.10 4.89 4.33
N GLN A 37 -9.38 3.86 3.52
CA GLN A 37 -8.99 2.47 3.81
C GLN A 37 -7.50 2.21 3.59
N LEU A 38 -6.78 3.13 2.95
CA LEU A 38 -5.33 3.06 2.73
C LEU A 38 -4.54 3.94 3.71
N ARG A 39 -5.19 4.56 4.71
CA ARG A 39 -4.48 5.31 5.76
C ARG A 39 -3.50 4.41 6.52
N GLU A 40 -2.47 5.02 7.09
CA GLU A 40 -1.53 4.28 7.94
C GLU A 40 -2.25 3.56 9.08
N ILE A 41 -1.61 2.51 9.58
CA ILE A 41 -2.03 1.81 10.79
C ILE A 41 -2.27 2.81 11.94
N ASP A 42 -3.40 2.63 12.62
CA ASP A 42 -3.74 3.43 13.78
C ASP A 42 -2.93 2.94 15.01
N ALA A 43 -2.04 3.80 15.50
CA ALA A 43 -1.23 3.51 16.70
C ALA A 43 -1.95 3.86 18.01
N GLY A 44 -3.17 4.42 17.95
CA GLY A 44 -4.00 4.73 19.11
C GLY A 44 -3.28 5.59 20.14
N LEU A 45 -3.27 5.13 21.39
CA LEU A 45 -2.63 5.83 22.51
C LEU A 45 -1.09 5.91 22.39
N TRP A 46 -0.51 5.17 21.46
CA TRP A 46 0.92 5.24 21.15
C TRP A 46 1.25 6.20 20.02
N GLU A 47 0.25 6.86 19.43
CA GLU A 47 0.52 8.00 18.57
C GLU A 47 1.42 8.99 19.32
N TRP A 48 2.53 9.37 18.69
CA TRP A 48 3.52 10.33 19.22
C TRP A 48 4.38 9.85 20.38
N LEU A 49 4.32 8.56 20.75
CA LEU A 49 5.25 7.98 21.71
C LEU A 49 6.44 7.36 21.02
N THR A 50 7.61 7.53 21.62
CA THR A 50 8.75 6.67 21.34
C THR A 50 8.49 5.26 21.90
N SER A 51 9.22 4.27 21.38
CA SER A 51 9.14 2.89 21.88
C SER A 51 9.46 2.79 23.38
N GLU A 52 10.41 3.59 23.86
CA GLU A 52 10.78 3.66 25.28
C GLU A 52 9.66 4.24 26.14
N GLU A 53 9.01 5.31 25.68
CA GLU A 53 7.85 5.89 26.36
C GLU A 53 6.65 4.95 26.37
N ALA A 54 6.39 4.27 25.25
CA ALA A 54 5.33 3.27 25.17
C ALA A 54 5.56 2.14 26.18
N ARG A 55 6.78 1.60 26.25
CA ARG A 55 7.18 0.56 27.22
C ARG A 55 7.03 1.05 28.67
N ALA A 56 7.39 2.30 28.94
CA ALA A 56 7.30 2.86 30.30
C ALA A 56 5.86 3.15 30.74
N ARG A 57 5.00 3.60 29.81
CA ARG A 57 3.61 4.00 30.12
C ARG A 57 2.60 2.85 30.04
N TYR A 58 2.85 1.87 29.17
CA TYR A 58 1.95 0.74 28.86
C TYR A 58 2.73 -0.59 28.85
N PRO A 59 3.35 -1.01 29.96
CA PRO A 59 4.28 -2.15 29.99
C PRO A 59 3.61 -3.48 29.64
N GLU A 60 2.38 -3.71 30.10
CA GLU A 60 1.64 -4.95 29.84
C GLU A 60 1.24 -5.07 28.37
N GLU A 61 0.71 -4.00 27.78
CA GLU A 61 0.36 -3.96 26.36
C GLU A 61 1.61 -4.04 25.47
N TYR A 62 2.72 -3.46 25.92
CA TYR A 62 4.00 -3.55 25.22
C TYR A 62 4.51 -5.00 25.17
N GLU A 63 4.52 -5.69 26.31
CA GLU A 63 4.93 -7.10 26.37
C GLU A 63 4.01 -8.00 25.53
N ALA A 64 2.69 -7.80 25.63
CA ALA A 64 1.73 -8.54 24.82
C ALA A 64 1.95 -8.33 23.31
N ARG A 65 2.31 -7.11 22.90
CA ARG A 65 2.70 -6.80 21.52
C ARG A 65 4.00 -7.44 21.11
N GLU A 66 5.01 -7.50 21.97
CA GLU A 66 6.28 -8.18 21.64
C GLU A 66 6.07 -9.68 21.37
N GLN A 67 5.09 -10.30 22.03
CA GLN A 67 4.72 -11.70 21.82
C GLN A 67 3.92 -11.93 20.52
N ASP A 68 3.08 -10.98 20.11
CA ASP A 68 2.34 -11.02 18.83
C ASP A 68 2.21 -9.62 18.21
N VAL A 69 3.27 -9.19 17.52
CA VAL A 69 3.32 -7.84 16.92
C VAL A 69 2.24 -7.65 15.85
N THR A 70 1.82 -8.73 15.20
CA THR A 70 0.93 -8.67 14.04
C THR A 70 -0.55 -8.77 14.39
N GLY A 71 -0.87 -9.57 15.41
CA GLY A 71 -2.24 -9.86 15.83
C GLY A 71 -2.68 -9.10 17.07
N HIS A 72 -1.78 -8.71 17.97
CA HIS A 72 -2.13 -7.78 19.04
C HIS A 72 -2.39 -6.40 18.41
N PRO A 73 -3.37 -5.61 18.88
CA PRO A 73 -3.59 -4.23 18.42
C PRO A 73 -2.76 -3.23 19.21
N PHE A 74 -2.52 -2.03 18.67
CA PHE A 74 -2.04 -0.93 19.50
C PHE A 74 -3.16 -0.55 20.50
N PRO A 75 -2.85 -0.08 21.72
CA PRO A 75 -3.89 0.32 22.65
C PRO A 75 -4.77 1.43 22.06
N GLY A 76 -6.05 1.14 21.85
CA GLY A 76 -7.00 2.06 21.19
C GLY A 76 -6.79 2.23 19.68
N GLY A 77 -5.97 1.38 19.04
CA GLY A 77 -5.68 1.42 17.61
C GLY A 77 -5.89 0.06 16.92
N GLU A 78 -5.12 -0.20 15.87
CA GLU A 78 -5.25 -1.39 15.00
C GLU A 78 -4.13 -2.41 15.22
N SER A 79 -4.38 -3.68 14.91
CA SER A 79 -3.33 -4.66 14.64
C SER A 79 -2.92 -4.66 13.16
N PHE A 80 -1.81 -5.30 12.79
CA PHE A 80 -1.50 -5.49 11.36
C PHE A 80 -2.52 -6.41 10.68
N ARG A 81 -3.15 -7.33 11.42
CA ARG A 81 -4.27 -8.13 10.90
C ARG A 81 -5.49 -7.27 10.58
N ASP A 82 -5.79 -6.28 11.41
CA ASP A 82 -6.88 -5.32 11.15
C ASP A 82 -6.54 -4.41 9.97
N LEU A 83 -5.30 -3.92 9.90
CA LEU A 83 -4.80 -3.17 8.75
C LEU A 83 -4.98 -3.98 7.45
N ARG A 84 -4.54 -5.25 7.45
CA ARG A 84 -4.70 -6.16 6.30
C ARG A 84 -6.16 -6.34 5.89
N ARG A 85 -7.06 -6.53 6.86
CA ARG A 85 -8.51 -6.71 6.60
C ARG A 85 -9.12 -5.54 5.84
N ARG A 86 -8.67 -4.30 6.07
CA ARG A 86 -9.18 -3.13 5.34
C ARG A 86 -8.40 -2.79 4.06
N VAL A 87 -7.08 -2.99 4.07
CA VAL A 87 -6.19 -2.58 2.97
C VAL A 87 -6.35 -3.50 1.75
N ILE A 88 -6.35 -4.82 1.93
CA ILE A 88 -6.37 -5.76 0.80
C ILE A 88 -7.64 -5.60 -0.05
N PRO A 89 -8.86 -5.60 0.53
CA PRO A 89 -10.07 -5.40 -0.28
C PRO A 89 -10.13 -4.01 -0.93
N ALA A 90 -9.59 -2.98 -0.27
CA ALA A 90 -9.54 -1.64 -0.83
C ALA A 90 -8.60 -1.55 -2.04
N PHE A 91 -7.44 -2.23 -1.97
CA PHE A 91 -6.50 -2.32 -3.08
C PHE A 91 -7.08 -3.10 -4.25
N MET A 92 -7.71 -4.25 -3.99
CA MET A 92 -8.32 -5.04 -5.07
C MET A 92 -9.42 -4.28 -5.81
N ARG A 93 -10.23 -3.46 -5.12
CA ARG A 93 -11.18 -2.57 -5.79
C ARG A 93 -10.51 -1.55 -6.71
N ILE A 94 -9.32 -1.05 -6.37
CA ILE A 94 -8.56 -0.14 -7.24
C ILE A 94 -8.12 -0.88 -8.51
N VAL A 95 -7.67 -2.12 -8.37
CA VAL A 95 -7.29 -2.97 -9.50
C VAL A 95 -8.50 -3.23 -10.41
N GLU A 96 -9.66 -3.55 -9.83
CA GLU A 96 -10.91 -3.81 -10.56
C GLU A 96 -11.50 -2.57 -11.23
N GLU A 97 -11.46 -1.40 -10.57
CA GLU A 97 -11.94 -0.13 -11.12
C GLU A 97 -11.07 0.35 -12.30
N GLY A 98 -9.82 -0.10 -12.38
CA GLY A 98 -9.00 -0.04 -13.59
C GLY A 98 -8.29 1.30 -13.88
N GLY A 99 -7.67 1.33 -15.06
CA GLY A 99 -6.74 2.34 -15.55
C GLY A 99 -5.41 1.69 -15.95
N GLU A 100 -4.85 2.03 -17.11
CA GLU A 100 -3.61 1.39 -17.60
C GLU A 100 -2.44 1.53 -16.60
N ASN A 101 -2.36 2.67 -15.90
CA ASN A 101 -1.32 2.94 -14.92
C ASN A 101 -1.87 3.72 -13.71
N VAL A 102 -1.86 3.08 -12.53
CA VAL A 102 -2.31 3.68 -11.27
C VAL A 102 -1.12 3.81 -10.31
N LEU A 103 -0.93 4.98 -9.72
CA LEU A 103 0.01 5.20 -8.63
C LEU A 103 -0.75 5.22 -7.30
N VAL A 104 -0.43 4.28 -6.43
CA VAL A 104 -0.94 4.26 -5.05
C VAL A 104 0.12 4.83 -4.12
N VAL A 105 -0.18 5.94 -3.46
CA VAL A 105 0.71 6.57 -2.47
C VAL A 105 0.16 6.30 -1.07
N ALA A 106 0.85 5.44 -0.34
CA ALA A 106 0.48 5.05 1.01
C ALA A 106 1.70 5.05 1.95
N HIS A 107 1.49 4.53 3.15
CA HIS A 107 2.47 4.56 4.24
C HIS A 107 3.17 3.21 4.41
N LEU A 108 4.19 3.16 5.27
CA LEU A 108 5.05 1.99 5.41
C LEU A 108 4.27 0.75 5.87
N GLY A 109 3.37 0.87 6.85
CA GLY A 109 2.57 -0.25 7.33
C GLY A 109 1.67 -0.82 6.25
N VAL A 110 1.00 0.06 5.51
CA VAL A 110 0.13 -0.29 4.37
C VAL A 110 0.92 -0.98 3.26
N ASN A 111 2.05 -0.40 2.84
CA ASN A 111 2.87 -0.96 1.78
C ASN A 111 3.43 -2.33 2.16
N ARG A 112 3.84 -2.53 3.41
CA ARG A 112 4.29 -3.84 3.89
C ARG A 112 3.17 -4.88 3.87
N VAL A 113 1.94 -4.50 4.24
CA VAL A 113 0.78 -5.40 4.14
C VAL A 113 0.53 -5.81 2.69
N LEU A 114 0.54 -4.86 1.75
CA LEU A 114 0.36 -5.15 0.32
C LEU A 114 1.46 -6.09 -0.20
N LEU A 115 2.71 -5.79 0.11
CA LEU A 115 3.85 -6.59 -0.33
C LEU A 115 3.86 -7.97 0.32
N SER A 116 3.54 -8.08 1.60
CA SER A 116 3.42 -9.37 2.29
C SER A 116 2.37 -10.24 1.60
N GLU A 117 1.21 -9.67 1.25
CA GLU A 117 0.14 -10.39 0.55
C GLU A 117 0.61 -10.91 -0.81
N PHE A 118 1.17 -10.04 -1.64
CA PHE A 118 1.44 -10.37 -3.04
C PHE A 118 2.80 -11.05 -3.27
N LEU A 119 3.69 -11.05 -2.28
CA LEU A 119 4.88 -11.91 -2.26
C LEU A 119 4.62 -13.27 -1.60
N GLY A 120 3.41 -13.50 -1.07
CA GLY A 120 3.07 -14.73 -0.35
C GLY A 120 3.85 -14.90 0.97
N LEU A 121 4.28 -13.79 1.58
CA LEU A 121 4.97 -13.81 2.85
C LEU A 121 3.95 -13.84 3.99
N PRO A 122 4.18 -14.65 5.04
CA PRO A 122 3.35 -14.61 6.23
C PRO A 122 3.43 -13.22 6.88
N LEU A 123 2.33 -12.76 7.49
CA LEU A 123 2.27 -11.43 8.09
C LEU A 123 3.26 -11.30 9.25
N GLU A 124 3.60 -12.40 9.90
CA GLU A 124 4.61 -12.51 10.94
C GLU A 124 6.00 -12.07 10.44
N GLU A 125 6.27 -12.15 9.13
CA GLU A 125 7.49 -11.69 8.50
C GLU A 125 7.41 -10.25 7.95
N ILE A 126 6.35 -9.50 8.25
CA ILE A 126 6.10 -8.17 7.67
C ILE A 126 7.28 -7.16 7.84
N PHE A 127 8.08 -7.31 8.89
CA PHE A 127 9.24 -6.45 9.16
C PHE A 127 10.53 -6.88 8.43
N SER A 128 10.54 -8.05 7.79
CA SER A 128 11.61 -8.47 6.87
C SER A 128 11.61 -7.62 5.59
N ILE A 129 10.45 -7.10 5.22
CA ILE A 129 10.25 -6.16 4.11
C ILE A 129 10.83 -4.79 4.51
N LYS A 130 12.09 -4.58 4.13
CA LYS A 130 12.80 -3.29 4.30
C LYS A 130 12.46 -2.36 3.13
N ARG A 131 12.10 -1.12 3.45
CA ARG A 131 11.81 -0.08 2.47
C ARG A 131 12.44 1.23 2.88
N SER A 132 13.02 1.93 1.91
CA SER A 132 13.48 3.31 2.07
C SER A 132 12.32 4.28 1.87
N TYR A 133 12.48 5.53 2.34
CA TYR A 133 11.52 6.58 2.06
C TYR A 133 11.34 6.79 0.55
N ALA A 134 10.10 7.02 0.12
CA ALA A 134 9.72 7.22 -1.28
C ALA A 134 10.12 6.08 -2.23
N GLN A 135 10.43 4.89 -1.69
CA GLN A 135 10.63 3.71 -2.53
C GLN A 135 9.34 3.35 -3.25
N MET A 136 9.47 2.98 -4.53
CA MET A 136 8.36 2.55 -5.37
C MET A 136 8.49 1.07 -5.69
N ASP A 137 7.37 0.37 -5.70
CA ASP A 137 7.25 -1.02 -6.15
C ASP A 137 6.29 -1.07 -7.34
N LEU A 138 6.64 -1.87 -8.36
CA LEU A 138 5.79 -2.08 -9.52
C LEU A 138 4.99 -3.37 -9.34
N LEU A 139 3.68 -3.26 -9.29
CA LEU A 139 2.76 -4.39 -9.24
C LEU A 139 2.03 -4.50 -10.58
N VAL A 140 2.09 -5.67 -11.19
CA VAL A 140 1.39 -5.96 -12.44
C VAL A 140 0.14 -6.78 -12.13
N ALA A 141 -1.01 -6.25 -12.49
CA ALA A 141 -2.28 -6.96 -12.42
C ALA A 141 -2.60 -7.61 -13.77
N SER A 142 -3.00 -8.88 -13.75
CA SER A 142 -3.48 -9.61 -14.93
C SER A 142 -4.82 -10.26 -14.62
N GLU A 143 -5.80 -10.05 -15.50
CA GLU A 143 -7.11 -10.71 -15.38
C GLU A 143 -6.97 -12.19 -15.78
N LEU A 144 -7.54 -13.06 -14.96
CA LEU A 144 -7.64 -14.50 -15.19
C LEU A 144 -8.94 -14.82 -15.91
N SER A 145 -9.03 -16.01 -16.50
CA SER A 145 -10.22 -16.45 -17.25
C SER A 145 -11.50 -16.54 -16.43
N ASP A 146 -11.41 -16.57 -15.10
CA ASP A 146 -12.53 -16.57 -14.16
C ASP A 146 -12.91 -15.18 -13.64
N GLY A 147 -12.34 -14.11 -14.21
CA GLY A 147 -12.59 -12.72 -13.84
C GLY A 147 -11.84 -12.25 -12.58
N ARG A 148 -11.05 -13.12 -11.94
CA ARG A 148 -10.17 -12.69 -10.83
C ARG A 148 -8.91 -12.04 -11.36
N HIS A 149 -8.28 -11.19 -10.56
CA HIS A 149 -6.98 -10.61 -10.87
C HIS A 149 -5.86 -11.36 -10.16
N ARG A 150 -4.79 -11.68 -10.89
CA ARG A 150 -3.50 -12.07 -10.33
C ARG A 150 -2.61 -10.84 -10.23
N ILE A 151 -1.99 -10.64 -9.09
CA ILE A 151 -1.05 -9.54 -8.84
C ILE A 151 0.35 -10.11 -8.72
N GLU A 152 1.30 -9.58 -9.49
CA GLU A 152 2.71 -9.96 -9.45
C GLU A 152 3.54 -8.74 -9.06
N VAL A 153 4.37 -8.88 -8.01
CA VAL A 153 5.32 -7.85 -7.60
C VAL A 153 6.56 -7.99 -8.48
N MET A 154 6.86 -6.98 -9.27
CA MET A 154 8.05 -6.97 -10.12
C MET A 154 9.30 -6.68 -9.28
N PRO A 155 10.46 -7.29 -9.60
CA PRO A 155 11.70 -6.91 -8.97
C PRO A 155 11.97 -5.41 -9.17
N THR A 156 12.16 -4.68 -8.08
CA THR A 156 12.65 -3.30 -8.14
C THR A 156 14.03 -3.28 -8.80
N LEU A 157 14.20 -2.40 -9.80
CA LEU A 157 15.50 -2.10 -10.42
C LEU A 157 16.41 -1.32 -9.48
#